data_AF-A0A6P5RGA7-F1
#
_entry.id   AF-A0A6P5RGA7-F1
#
_cell.length_a   1.000
_cell.length_b   1.000
_cell.length_c   1.000
_cell.angle_alpha   90.00
_cell.angle_beta   90.00
_cell.angle_gamma   90.00
#
_symmetry.space_group_name_H-M   'P 1'
#
loop_
_entity.id
_entity.type
_entity.pdbx_description
1 polymer ?
#
loop_
_entity_poly.entity_id
_entity_poly.type
_entity_poly.pdbx_seq_one_letter_code
_entity_poly.pdbx_strand_id
1 'polypeptide(L)'
;MLGSVNPRGIIFYNKLIDNLLSKGIEPFVTIHHHDLPQVLEQRDGGWLSPVLRKEFVHFTSICFESFGDRVKYWVTINEPNMMAKFAYLKGLYPPAHCSPPFGNCSTGNSDIEPLIGMHNMLIAHAMAVEMYRTLFWPKQNGFIGIVAHAFMYEPLRDEERDRDAVDRALAFNVAW
;
A
#
# COMPACT_ATOMS: atom_id res chain seq x y z
N MET A 1 13.60 7.36 -11.87
CA MET A 1 13.84 5.95 -11.50
C MET A 1 14.79 5.88 -10.32
N LEU A 2 14.43 5.09 -9.32
CA LEU A 2 15.27 4.73 -8.17
C LEU A 2 16.51 3.92 -8.58
N GLY A 3 17.58 4.59 -9.03
CA GLY A 3 18.93 4.02 -9.13
C GLY A 3 19.05 2.58 -9.67
N SER A 4 20.03 1.83 -9.18
CA SER A 4 20.19 0.40 -9.46
C SER A 4 19.72 -0.46 -8.29
N VAL A 5 19.27 -1.68 -8.58
CA VAL A 5 18.84 -2.66 -7.58
C VAL A 5 20.00 -3.02 -6.66
N ASN A 6 19.78 -3.03 -5.33
CA ASN A 6 20.76 -3.50 -4.38
C ASN A 6 20.79 -5.04 -4.33
N PRO A 7 21.85 -5.69 -4.86
CA PRO A 7 21.91 -7.16 -4.91
C PRO A 7 21.91 -7.81 -3.52
N ARG A 8 22.40 -7.12 -2.48
CA ARG A 8 22.39 -7.63 -1.11
C ARG A 8 20.97 -7.75 -0.56
N GLY A 9 20.07 -6.84 -0.94
CA GLY A 9 18.65 -6.90 -0.57
C GLY A 9 17.97 -8.12 -1.20
N ILE A 10 18.22 -8.37 -2.49
CA ILE A 10 17.71 -9.55 -3.18
C ILE A 10 18.22 -10.85 -2.54
N ILE A 11 19.52 -10.92 -2.22
CA ILE A 11 20.11 -12.10 -1.55
C ILE A 11 19.47 -12.34 -0.18
N PHE A 12 19.22 -11.27 0.59
CA PHE A 12 18.57 -11.39 1.90
C PHE A 12 17.18 -12.02 1.79
N TYR A 13 16.31 -11.47 0.93
CA TYR A 13 14.95 -11.98 0.78
C TYR A 13 14.91 -13.37 0.15
N ASN A 14 15.81 -13.69 -0.78
CA ASN A 14 15.96 -15.05 -1.30
C ASN A 14 16.26 -16.06 -0.18
N LYS A 15 17.25 -15.78 0.66
CA LYS A 15 17.58 -16.66 1.81
C LYS A 15 16.40 -16.81 2.76
N LEU A 16 15.65 -15.74 3.02
CA LEU A 16 14.47 -15.81 3.88
C LEU A 16 13.39 -16.71 3.26
N ILE A 17 13.04 -16.49 1.99
CA ILE A 17 12.03 -17.27 1.26
C ILE A 17 12.43 -18.74 1.19
N ASP A 18 13.68 -19.04 0.82
CA ASP A 18 14.19 -20.41 0.73
C ASP A 18 14.13 -21.12 2.09
N ASN A 19 14.48 -20.42 3.17
CA ASN A 19 14.40 -20.98 4.51
C ASN A 19 12.94 -21.24 4.94
N LEU A 20 12.01 -20.34 4.65
CA LEU A 20 10.57 -20.55 4.93
C LEU A 20 10.06 -21.80 4.20
N LEU A 21 10.33 -21.90 2.89
CA LEU A 21 9.91 -23.02 2.07
C LEU A 21 10.57 -24.34 2.50
N SER A 22 11.84 -24.32 2.92
CA SER A 22 12.51 -25.50 3.49
C SER A 22 11.84 -26.06 4.74
N LYS A 23 11.01 -25.24 5.40
CA LYS A 23 10.22 -25.59 6.59
C LYS A 23 8.74 -25.81 6.27
N GLY A 24 8.35 -25.79 5.00
CA GLY A 24 6.95 -25.93 4.58
C GLY A 24 6.08 -24.73 4.93
N ILE A 25 6.67 -23.55 5.13
CA ILE A 25 5.95 -22.30 5.41
C ILE A 25 5.78 -21.54 4.09
N GLU A 26 4.53 -21.35 3.68
CA GLU A 26 4.19 -20.61 2.46
C GLU A 26 4.37 -19.09 2.67
N PRO A 27 5.20 -18.39 1.86
CA PRO A 27 5.42 -16.96 2.01
C PRO A 27 4.26 -16.15 1.40
N PHE A 28 3.65 -15.30 2.24
CA PHE A 28 2.73 -14.24 1.83
C PHE A 28 3.46 -12.91 1.91
N VAL A 29 3.73 -12.29 0.77
CA VAL A 29 4.64 -11.14 0.69
C VAL A 29 3.87 -9.86 0.40
N THR A 30 3.99 -8.91 1.33
CA THR A 30 3.56 -7.52 1.13
C THR A 30 4.69 -6.72 0.49
N ILE A 31 4.40 -6.08 -0.65
CA ILE A 31 5.39 -5.31 -1.42
C ILE A 31 5.65 -3.95 -0.77
N HIS A 32 4.61 -3.23 -0.33
CA HIS A 32 4.76 -1.95 0.35
C HIS A 32 3.96 -1.91 1.65
N HIS A 33 4.65 -1.58 2.74
CA HIS A 33 4.11 -1.55 4.10
C HIS A 33 4.54 -0.26 4.82
N HIS A 34 4.18 0.88 4.21
CA HIS A 34 4.50 2.24 4.71
C HIS A 34 6.00 2.57 4.71
N ASP A 35 6.78 1.87 3.91
CA ASP A 35 8.24 1.93 3.83
C ASP A 35 8.74 2.65 2.56
N LEU A 36 8.01 3.68 2.14
CA LEU A 36 8.36 4.49 0.97
C LEU A 36 9.80 5.06 1.10
N PRO A 37 10.69 4.85 0.10
CA PRO A 37 12.01 5.44 0.12
C PRO A 37 11.97 6.97 0.20
N GLN A 38 12.64 7.54 1.20
CA GLN A 38 12.66 8.99 1.47
C GLN A 38 13.03 9.85 0.25
N VAL A 39 13.88 9.34 -0.64
CA VAL A 39 14.27 10.04 -1.87
C VAL A 39 13.09 10.30 -2.81
N LEU A 40 12.08 9.42 -2.84
CA LEU A 40 10.87 9.63 -3.65
C LEU A 40 9.95 10.67 -3.03
N GLU A 41 9.88 10.71 -1.71
CA GLU A 41 9.19 11.76 -0.97
C GLU A 41 9.83 13.13 -1.26
N GLN A 42 11.15 13.23 -1.12
CA GLN A 42 11.88 14.49 -1.32
C GLN A 42 11.88 14.97 -2.77
N ARG A 43 11.99 14.04 -3.74
CA ARG A 43 12.10 14.39 -5.16
C ARG A 43 10.75 14.78 -5.75
N ASP A 44 9.71 14.00 -5.46
CA ASP A 44 8.44 14.11 -6.17
C ASP A 44 7.23 14.33 -5.25
N GLY A 45 7.35 14.26 -3.92
CA GLY A 45 6.22 14.32 -2.98
C GLY A 45 5.52 12.99 -2.75
N GLY A 46 6.20 11.87 -3.04
CA GLY A 46 5.74 10.53 -2.70
C GLY A 46 4.33 10.20 -3.19
N TRP A 47 3.47 9.73 -2.28
CA TRP A 47 2.10 9.33 -2.63
C TRP A 47 1.19 10.48 -3.06
N LEU A 48 1.61 11.73 -2.86
CA LEU A 48 0.88 12.88 -3.41
C LEU A 48 1.18 13.10 -4.90
N SER A 49 2.19 12.42 -5.46
CA SER A 49 2.58 12.57 -6.86
C SER A 49 2.18 11.38 -7.73
N PRO A 50 1.60 11.64 -8.92
CA PRO A 50 1.27 10.58 -9.88
C PRO A 50 2.52 9.89 -10.44
N VAL A 51 3.71 10.50 -10.32
CA VAL A 51 4.99 9.88 -10.72
C VAL A 51 5.23 8.60 -9.91
N LEU A 52 4.82 8.57 -8.64
CA LEU A 52 5.07 7.43 -7.77
C LEU A 52 4.38 6.15 -8.26
N ARG A 53 3.28 6.26 -9.00
CA ARG A 53 2.59 5.10 -9.60
C ARG A 53 3.54 4.26 -10.45
N LYS A 54 4.38 4.91 -11.27
CA LYS A 54 5.34 4.24 -12.15
C LYS A 54 6.56 3.70 -11.39
N GLU A 55 7.05 4.45 -10.41
CA GLU A 55 8.16 4.00 -9.55
C GLU A 55 7.74 2.77 -8.73
N PHE A 56 6.50 2.74 -8.21
CA PHE A 56 5.93 1.59 -7.51
C PHE A 56 5.82 0.36 -8.41
N VAL A 57 5.34 0.52 -9.64
CA VAL A 57 5.24 -0.57 -10.62
C VAL A 57 6.62 -1.12 -10.98
N HIS A 58 7.61 -0.24 -11.16
CA HIS A 58 8.99 -0.67 -11.40
C HIS A 58 9.58 -1.45 -10.22
N PHE A 59 9.39 -0.98 -8.99
CA PHE A 59 9.81 -1.72 -7.79
C PHE A 59 9.12 -3.09 -7.72
N THR A 60 7.82 -3.12 -7.99
CA THR A 60 7.01 -4.34 -7.97
C THR A 60 7.47 -5.34 -9.04
N SER A 61 7.89 -4.89 -10.23
CA SER A 61 8.41 -5.79 -11.27
C SER A 61 9.68 -6.49 -10.82
N ILE A 62 10.59 -5.77 -10.14
CA ILE A 62 11.82 -6.33 -9.57
C ILE A 62 11.49 -7.43 -8.55
N CYS A 63 10.48 -7.21 -7.69
CA CYS A 63 10.02 -8.22 -6.74
C CYS A 63 9.51 -9.49 -7.45
N PHE A 64 8.66 -9.34 -8.47
CA PHE A 64 8.13 -10.47 -9.22
C PHE A 64 9.20 -11.23 -9.99
N GLU A 65 10.13 -10.53 -10.63
CA GLU A 65 11.28 -11.13 -11.34
C GLU A 65 12.20 -11.90 -10.38
N SER A 66 12.44 -11.34 -9.20
CA SER A 66 13.43 -11.88 -8.26
C SER A 66 12.90 -13.04 -7.41
N PHE A 67 11.60 -13.06 -7.12
CA PHE A 67 11.04 -13.94 -6.10
C PHE A 67 9.79 -14.72 -6.54
N GLY A 68 9.15 -14.35 -7.65
CA GLY A 68 7.86 -14.92 -8.06
C GLY A 68 7.94 -16.35 -8.59
N ASP A 69 9.13 -16.90 -8.79
CA ASP A 69 9.32 -18.33 -9.00
C ASP A 69 8.85 -19.15 -7.78
N ARG A 70 9.05 -18.60 -6.57
CA ARG A 70 8.74 -19.23 -5.28
C ARG A 70 7.55 -18.62 -4.55
N VAL A 71 7.37 -17.30 -4.60
CA VAL A 71 6.28 -16.59 -3.91
C VAL A 71 4.99 -16.67 -4.73
N LYS A 72 3.94 -17.27 -4.14
CA LYS A 72 2.63 -17.43 -4.80
C LYS A 72 1.56 -16.49 -4.28
N TYR A 73 1.77 -15.78 -3.18
CA TYR A 73 0.78 -14.88 -2.60
C TYR A 73 1.36 -13.49 -2.40
N TRP A 74 0.85 -12.54 -3.19
CA TRP A 74 1.31 -11.16 -3.22
C TRP A 74 0.25 -10.21 -2.67
N VAL A 75 0.68 -9.33 -1.78
CA VAL A 75 -0.07 -8.15 -1.35
C VAL A 75 0.66 -6.92 -1.89
N THR A 76 0.02 -6.08 -2.70
CA THR A 76 0.69 -4.90 -3.26
C THR A 76 0.96 -3.85 -2.18
N ILE A 77 -0.09 -3.45 -1.46
CA ILE A 77 -0.06 -2.35 -0.51
C ILE A 77 -0.82 -2.80 0.73
N ASN A 78 -0.19 -2.64 1.89
CA ASN A 78 -0.85 -2.82 3.17
C ASN A 78 -1.60 -1.54 3.58
N GLU A 79 -2.87 -1.69 3.92
CA GLU A 79 -3.72 -0.71 4.59
C GLU A 79 -3.62 0.71 3.99
N PRO A 80 -3.96 0.90 2.70
CA PRO A 80 -3.90 2.21 2.05
C PRO A 80 -4.77 3.24 2.78
N ASN A 81 -5.89 2.81 3.36
CA ASN A 81 -6.79 3.65 4.15
C ASN A 81 -6.14 4.17 5.43
N MET A 82 -5.29 3.36 6.08
CA MET A 82 -4.52 3.78 7.24
C MET A 82 -3.39 4.71 6.84
N MET A 83 -2.72 4.44 5.71
CA MET A 83 -1.71 5.34 5.17
C MET A 83 -2.31 6.73 4.87
N ALA A 84 -3.39 6.81 4.09
CA ALA A 84 -4.07 8.05 3.77
C ALA A 84 -4.49 8.83 5.04
N LYS A 85 -5.06 8.14 6.03
CA LYS A 85 -5.50 8.75 7.29
C LYS A 85 -4.34 9.23 8.15
N PHE A 86 -3.34 8.39 8.40
CA PHE A 86 -2.31 8.70 9.38
C PHE A 86 -1.16 9.50 8.80
N ALA A 87 -0.87 9.39 7.50
CA ALA A 87 0.18 10.17 6.86
C ALA A 87 -0.28 11.57 6.43
N TYR A 88 -1.54 11.71 5.98
CA TYR A 88 -2.03 12.95 5.32
C TYR A 88 -3.25 13.61 5.97
N LEU A 89 -3.99 12.92 6.86
CA LEU A 89 -5.09 13.54 7.62
C LEU A 89 -4.64 13.94 9.02
N LYS A 90 -4.07 12.99 9.77
CA LYS A 90 -3.65 13.18 11.17
C LYS A 90 -2.16 13.49 11.35
N GLY A 91 -1.33 13.27 10.33
CA GLY A 91 0.11 13.48 10.37
C GLY A 91 0.85 12.68 11.45
N LEU A 92 0.37 11.48 11.79
CA LEU A 92 0.99 10.57 12.75
C LEU A 92 2.00 9.62 12.12
N TYR A 93 1.88 9.34 10.82
CA TYR A 93 2.85 8.59 10.03
C TYR A 93 3.65 9.53 9.14
N PRO A 94 4.89 9.19 8.73
CA PRO A 94 5.59 9.91 7.67
C PRO A 94 4.72 10.01 6.40
N PRO A 95 4.71 11.15 5.68
CA PRO A 95 5.56 12.35 5.88
C PRO A 95 5.04 13.35 6.93
N ALA A 96 4.04 12.97 7.74
CA ALA A 96 3.45 13.78 8.79
C ALA A 96 2.80 15.08 8.29
N HIS A 97 1.96 14.94 7.26
CA HIS A 97 1.15 16.02 6.71
C HIS A 97 -0.21 16.10 7.41
N CYS A 98 -0.60 17.30 7.82
CA CYS A 98 -1.94 17.58 8.35
C CYS A 98 -2.22 19.08 8.44
N SER A 99 -3.50 19.44 8.55
CA SER A 99 -3.97 20.80 8.87
C SER A 99 -4.96 20.78 10.05
N PRO A 100 -5.14 21.91 10.75
CA PRO A 100 -6.20 22.04 11.74
C PRO A 100 -7.59 21.72 11.14
N PRO A 101 -8.52 21.12 11.91
CA PRO A 101 -8.42 20.75 13.32
C PRO A 101 -7.78 19.36 13.56
N PHE A 102 -7.34 18.66 12.51
CA PHE A 102 -6.92 17.26 12.60
C PHE A 102 -5.53 17.07 13.20
N GLY A 103 -4.66 18.08 13.09
CA GLY A 103 -3.37 18.13 13.76
C GLY A 103 -2.69 19.49 13.59
N ASN A 104 -1.44 19.57 14.05
CA ASN A 104 -0.62 20.78 14.04
C ASN A 104 0.72 20.53 13.32
N CYS A 105 0.66 20.01 12.10
CA CYS A 105 1.82 19.74 11.27
C CYS A 105 2.34 21.01 10.62
N SER A 106 3.61 21.02 10.23
CA SER A 106 4.23 22.16 9.55
C SER A 106 3.75 22.34 8.10
N THR A 107 3.16 21.30 7.50
CA THR A 107 2.69 21.28 6.12
C THR A 107 1.56 20.26 5.97
N GLY A 108 0.86 20.34 4.85
CA GLY A 108 -0.19 19.41 4.45
C GLY A 108 -1.57 20.06 4.33
N ASN A 109 -2.49 19.33 3.74
CA ASN A 109 -3.90 19.71 3.66
C ASN A 109 -4.77 18.46 3.87
N SER A 110 -5.32 18.37 5.08
CA SER A 110 -6.13 17.25 5.54
C SER A 110 -7.42 17.03 4.75
N ASP A 111 -7.91 18.03 4.02
CA ASP A 111 -9.14 17.93 3.24
C ASP A 111 -8.94 17.27 1.87
N ILE A 112 -7.71 17.33 1.32
CA ILE A 112 -7.43 16.89 -0.06
C ILE A 112 -6.34 15.83 -0.18
N GLU A 113 -5.30 15.91 0.65
CA GLU A 113 -4.13 15.03 0.51
C GLU A 113 -4.44 13.55 0.78
N PRO A 114 -5.30 13.18 1.76
CA PRO A 114 -5.73 11.80 1.92
C PRO A 114 -6.40 11.24 0.65
N LEU A 115 -7.19 12.06 -0.07
CA LEU A 115 -7.84 11.67 -1.33
C LEU A 115 -6.82 11.45 -2.44
N ILE A 116 -5.85 12.36 -2.58
CA ILE A 116 -4.80 12.25 -3.59
C ILE A 116 -3.92 11.03 -3.33
N GLY A 117 -3.48 10.84 -2.09
CA GLY A 117 -2.68 9.70 -1.66
C GLY A 117 -3.38 8.38 -1.91
N MET A 118 -4.64 8.26 -1.48
CA MET A 118 -5.47 7.08 -1.73
C MET A 118 -5.62 6.79 -3.23
N HIS A 119 -5.98 7.80 -4.02
CA HIS A 119 -6.18 7.66 -5.45
C HIS A 119 -4.91 7.17 -6.17
N ASN A 120 -3.74 7.72 -5.80
CA ASN A 120 -2.45 7.29 -6.35
C ASN A 120 -2.10 5.84 -5.97
N MET A 121 -2.34 5.43 -4.71
CA MET A 121 -2.13 4.06 -4.27
C MET A 121 -3.02 3.05 -5.01
N LEU A 122 -4.31 3.36 -5.17
CA LEU A 122 -5.26 2.47 -5.85
C LEU A 122 -4.89 2.28 -7.33
N ILE A 123 -4.48 3.35 -8.01
CA ILE A 123 -4.01 3.25 -9.40
C ILE A 123 -2.69 2.48 -9.47
N ALA A 124 -1.75 2.73 -8.57
CA ALA A 124 -0.48 1.99 -8.51
C ALA A 124 -0.71 0.48 -8.27
N HIS A 125 -1.64 0.13 -7.38
CA HIS A 125 -2.12 -1.24 -7.18
C HIS A 125 -2.67 -1.84 -8.48
N ALA A 126 -3.61 -1.15 -9.14
CA ALA A 126 -4.22 -1.64 -10.37
C ALA A 126 -3.18 -1.88 -11.48
N MET A 127 -2.24 -0.94 -11.66
CA MET A 127 -1.14 -1.07 -12.61
C MET A 127 -0.23 -2.27 -12.29
N ALA A 128 0.10 -2.48 -11.02
CA ALA A 128 0.91 -3.63 -10.59
C ALA A 128 0.18 -4.97 -10.81
N VAL A 129 -1.12 -5.02 -10.54
CA VAL A 129 -1.97 -6.21 -10.79
C VAL A 129 -2.08 -6.51 -12.28
N GLU A 130 -2.30 -5.50 -13.11
CA GLU A 130 -2.34 -5.65 -14.56
C GLU A 130 -1.01 -6.19 -15.10
N MET A 131 0.11 -5.60 -14.66
CA MET A 131 1.45 -6.08 -15.02
C MET A 131 1.69 -7.53 -14.56
N TYR A 132 1.30 -7.88 -13.33
CA TYR A 132 1.42 -9.25 -12.83
C TYR A 132 0.65 -10.24 -13.70
N ARG A 133 -0.64 -9.96 -13.95
CA ARG A 133 -1.53 -10.84 -14.72
C ARG A 133 -1.08 -11.04 -16.16
N THR A 134 -0.52 -10.02 -16.78
CA THR A 134 -0.10 -10.05 -18.19
C THR A 134 1.29 -10.68 -18.38
N LEU A 135 2.27 -10.33 -17.54
CA LEU A 135 3.67 -10.68 -17.76
C LEU A 135 4.17 -11.84 -16.89
N PHE A 136 3.65 -12.00 -15.69
CA PHE A 136 4.22 -12.89 -14.67
C PHE A 136 3.32 -14.08 -14.35
N TRP A 137 2.01 -13.87 -14.25
CA TRP A 137 1.02 -14.90 -13.92
C TRP A 137 1.09 -16.13 -14.85
N PRO A 138 1.27 -16.02 -16.19
CA PRO A 138 1.36 -17.20 -17.05
C PRO A 138 2.49 -18.18 -16.69
N LYS A 139 3.55 -17.70 -16.03
CA LYS A 139 4.71 -18.51 -15.60
C LYS A 139 4.67 -18.83 -14.11
N GLN A 140 4.20 -17.88 -13.30
CA GLN A 140 4.32 -17.95 -11.84
C GLN A 140 3.07 -18.54 -11.17
N ASN A 141 1.90 -18.41 -11.81
CA ASN A 141 0.62 -18.94 -11.37
C ASN A 141 0.29 -18.65 -9.88
N GLY A 142 0.56 -17.42 -9.43
CA GLY A 142 0.24 -16.97 -8.08
C GLY A 142 -1.02 -16.10 -8.00
N PHE A 143 -1.31 -15.62 -6.81
CA PHE A 143 -2.38 -14.70 -6.46
C PHE A 143 -1.81 -13.33 -6.08
N ILE A 144 -2.54 -12.29 -6.43
CA ILE A 144 -2.18 -10.91 -6.10
C ILE A 144 -3.42 -10.15 -5.62
N GLY A 145 -3.27 -9.38 -4.56
CA GLY A 145 -4.34 -8.60 -3.96
C GLY A 145 -3.83 -7.38 -3.18
N ILE A 146 -4.75 -6.77 -2.45
CA ILE A 146 -4.52 -5.64 -1.56
C ILE A 146 -5.09 -5.97 -0.18
N VAL A 147 -4.49 -5.46 0.89
CA VAL A 147 -4.99 -5.63 2.26
C VAL A 147 -5.55 -4.30 2.74
N ALA A 148 -6.83 -4.27 3.08
CA ALA A 148 -7.50 -3.11 3.65
C ALA A 148 -7.73 -3.32 5.15
N HIS A 149 -7.42 -2.30 5.96
CA HIS A 149 -7.78 -2.30 7.37
C HIS A 149 -9.27 -2.05 7.52
N ALA A 150 -9.96 -2.85 8.32
CA ALA A 150 -11.39 -2.66 8.59
C ALA A 150 -11.67 -2.64 10.09
N PHE A 151 -12.39 -1.62 10.54
CA PHE A 151 -13.10 -1.69 11.81
C PHE A 151 -14.46 -2.36 11.60
N MET A 152 -14.88 -3.13 12.61
CA MET A 152 -16.29 -3.48 12.76
C MET A 152 -17.01 -2.29 13.40
N TYR A 153 -18.06 -1.81 12.74
CA TYR A 153 -18.91 -0.73 13.23
C TYR A 153 -20.27 -1.29 13.59
N GLU A 154 -20.80 -0.87 14.73
CA GLU A 154 -22.16 -1.20 15.18
C GLU A 154 -22.94 0.09 15.43
N PRO A 155 -24.25 0.11 15.17
CA PRO A 155 -25.07 1.29 15.39
C PRO A 155 -25.14 1.57 16.90
N LEU A 156 -25.00 2.83 17.29
CA LEU A 156 -25.05 3.22 18.70
C LEU A 156 -26.42 2.94 19.34
N ARG A 157 -27.50 3.08 18.57
CA ARG A 157 -28.87 2.78 18.92
C ARG A 157 -29.56 2.02 17.80
N ASP A 158 -30.66 1.36 18.11
CA ASP A 158 -31.54 0.71 17.12
C ASP A 158 -32.42 1.74 16.37
N GLU A 159 -31.77 2.70 15.72
CA GLU A 159 -32.38 3.74 14.89
C GLU A 159 -31.79 3.72 13.47
N GLU A 160 -32.60 4.08 12.48
CA GLU A 160 -32.19 4.13 11.07
C GLU A 160 -30.96 5.03 10.85
N ARG A 161 -30.93 6.20 11.49
CA ARG A 161 -29.81 7.15 11.36
C ARG A 161 -28.46 6.59 11.84
N ASP A 162 -28.48 5.74 12.86
CA ASP A 162 -27.27 5.13 13.41
C ASP A 162 -26.82 3.95 12.53
N ARG A 163 -27.76 3.23 11.89
CA ARG A 163 -27.43 2.26 10.84
C ARG A 163 -26.82 2.94 9.62
N ASP A 164 -27.39 4.05 9.15
CA ASP A 164 -26.80 4.82 8.05
C ASP A 164 -25.42 5.38 8.42
N ALA A 165 -25.18 5.68 9.71
CA ALA A 165 -23.87 6.13 10.17
C ALA A 165 -22.82 5.01 10.10
N VAL A 166 -23.20 3.76 10.40
CA VAL A 166 -22.36 2.58 10.20
C VAL A 166 -21.97 2.43 8.72
N ASP A 167 -22.94 2.53 7.81
CA ASP A 167 -22.69 2.40 6.38
C ASP A 167 -21.73 3.49 5.88
N ARG A 168 -21.92 4.75 6.33
CA ARG A 168 -20.97 5.83 6.03
C ARG A 168 -19.59 5.55 6.61
N ALA A 169 -19.49 5.08 7.85
CA ALA A 169 -18.21 4.78 8.48
C ALA A 169 -17.45 3.67 7.72
N LEU A 170 -18.15 2.60 7.31
CA LEU A 170 -17.59 1.52 6.49
C LEU A 170 -17.16 2.03 5.11
N ALA A 171 -17.96 2.87 4.46
CA ALA A 171 -17.64 3.43 3.16
C ALA A 171 -16.32 4.23 3.20
N PHE A 172 -16.15 5.10 4.22
CA PHE A 172 -14.94 5.91 4.38
C PHE A 172 -13.75 5.14 4.99
N ASN A 173 -13.98 4.03 5.70
CA ASN A 173 -12.89 3.26 6.29
C ASN A 173 -12.34 2.20 5.34
N VAL A 174 -13.18 1.48 4.61
CA VAL A 174 -12.79 0.25 3.90
C VAL A 174 -13.05 0.32 2.40
N ALA A 175 -14.21 0.83 1.99
CA ALA A 175 -14.63 0.76 0.58
C ALA A 175 -13.99 1.84 -0.32
N TRP A 176 -13.37 2.84 0.30
CA TRP A 176 -12.78 4.00 -0.36
C TRP A 176 -11.56 3.65 -1.21
#